data_AF-A0A6N8HUT7-F1
#
_entry.id   AF-A0A6N8HUT7-F1
#
_cell.length_a   1.000
_cell.length_b   1.000
_cell.length_c   1.000
_cell.angle_alpha   90.00
_cell.angle_beta   90.00
_cell.angle_gamma   90.00
#
_symmetry.space_group_name_H-M   'P 1'
#
loop_
_entity.id
_entity.type
_entity.pdbx_description
1 polymer ?
#
loop_
_entity_poly.entity_id
_entity_poly.type
_entity_poly.pdbx_seq_one_letter_code
_entity_poly.pdbx_strand_id
1 'polypeptide(L)'
;MTIHPIRLTGLVIGVPQTFEYLDKMQDRVIDFVTTHSKIEEEKFKELMFARGNLTRDIGTNVIGKDAVKYGLIDGIGGVKEAMEKVNELMTKSKGVIQ
;
A
#
# COMPACT_ATOMS: atom_id res chain seq x y z
N MET A 1 1.48 -5.35 -7.02
CA MET A 1 1.34 -5.18 -5.55
C MET A 1 0.07 -5.90 -5.12
N THR A 2 -0.05 -6.28 -3.85
CA THR A 2 -1.24 -6.96 -3.33
C THR A 2 -1.75 -6.21 -2.11
N ILE A 3 -3.03 -5.85 -2.10
CA ILE A 3 -3.72 -5.23 -0.97
C ILE A 3 -4.65 -6.27 -0.38
N HIS A 4 -4.55 -6.49 0.93
CA HIS A 4 -5.22 -7.57 1.61
C HIS A 4 -5.50 -7.20 3.07
N PRO A 5 -6.66 -7.59 3.63
CA PRO A 5 -6.98 -7.29 5.01
C PRO A 5 -6.16 -8.16 5.97
N ILE A 6 -5.88 -7.67 7.17
CA ILE A 6 -5.21 -8.49 8.20
C ILE A 6 -6.05 -9.73 8.50
N ARG A 7 -5.39 -10.87 8.70
CA ARG A 7 -6.04 -12.14 9.04
C ARG A 7 -5.36 -12.81 10.21
N LEU A 8 -6.17 -13.59 10.93
CA LEU A 8 -5.73 -14.56 11.91
C LEU A 8 -5.87 -15.97 11.34
N THR A 9 -4.94 -16.84 11.72
CA THR A 9 -4.97 -18.27 11.43
C THR A 9 -4.66 -19.06 12.70
N GLY A 10 -5.11 -20.32 12.77
CA GLY A 10 -4.91 -21.18 13.95
C GLY A 10 -5.99 -21.02 15.03
N LEU A 11 -5.64 -21.33 16.28
CA LEU A 11 -6.56 -21.23 17.41
C LEU A 11 -6.75 -19.75 17.78
N VAL A 12 -7.96 -19.23 17.55
CA VAL A 12 -8.34 -17.87 17.91
C VAL A 12 -9.24 -17.89 19.14
N ILE A 13 -8.92 -17.04 20.11
CA ILE A 13 -9.81 -16.79 21.26
C ILE A 13 -10.85 -15.77 20.78
N GLY A 14 -12.09 -16.22 20.54
CA GLY A 14 -13.18 -15.40 19.99
C GLY A 14 -13.76 -14.36 20.96
N VAL A 15 -12.94 -13.74 21.80
CA VAL A 15 -13.35 -12.69 22.74
C VAL A 15 -13.37 -11.33 22.03
N PRO A 16 -14.28 -10.40 22.39
CA PRO A 16 -14.40 -9.07 21.75
C PRO A 16 -13.07 -8.30 21.66
N GLN A 17 -12.22 -8.41 22.69
CA GLN A 17 -10.92 -7.74 22.77
C GLN A 17 -9.99 -8.17 21.63
N THR A 18 -10.07 -9.42 21.17
CA THR A 18 -9.27 -9.91 20.05
C THR A 18 -9.70 -9.25 18.74
N PHE A 19 -11.00 -9.07 18.53
CA PHE A 19 -11.52 -8.38 17.34
C PHE A 19 -11.18 -6.88 17.36
N GLU A 20 -11.37 -6.20 18.49
CA GLU A 20 -10.98 -4.78 18.64
C GLU A 20 -9.48 -4.55 18.39
N TYR A 21 -8.65 -5.49 18.81
CA TYR A 21 -7.21 -5.42 18.54
C TYR A 21 -6.91 -5.56 17.04
N LEU A 22 -7.58 -6.48 16.34
CA LEU A 22 -7.42 -6.63 14.89
C LEU A 22 -7.84 -5.38 14.13
N ASP A 23 -8.99 -4.80 14.49
CA ASP A 23 -9.48 -3.56 13.85
C ASP A 23 -8.47 -2.43 14.04
N LYS A 24 -7.95 -2.23 15.26
CA LYS A 24 -6.89 -1.23 15.52
C LYS A 24 -5.61 -1.49 14.73
N MET A 25 -5.23 -2.75 14.53
CA MET A 25 -4.06 -3.09 13.72
C MET A 25 -4.32 -2.80 12.25
N GLN A 26 -5.52 -3.07 11.77
CA GLN A 26 -5.93 -2.77 10.40
C GLN A 26 -5.96 -1.27 10.13
N ASP A 27 -6.54 -0.49 11.03
CA ASP A 27 -6.58 0.97 10.94
C ASP A 27 -5.17 1.56 10.89
N ARG A 28 -4.24 1.07 11.73
CA ARG A 28 -2.83 1.52 11.68
C ARG A 28 -2.15 1.26 10.34
N VAL A 29 -2.45 0.12 9.69
CA VAL A 29 -1.89 -0.19 8.37
C VAL A 29 -2.50 0.73 7.31
N ILE A 30 -3.81 0.99 7.40
CA ILE A 30 -4.52 1.91 6.50
C ILE A 30 -3.91 3.31 6.63
N ASP A 31 -3.84 3.85 7.85
CA ASP A 31 -3.28 5.18 8.16
C ASP A 31 -1.84 5.33 7.67
N PHE A 32 -1.02 4.30 7.89
CA PHE A 32 0.37 4.31 7.43
C PHE A 32 0.45 4.43 5.91
N VAL A 33 -0.34 3.64 5.17
CA VAL A 33 -0.29 3.64 3.71
C VAL A 33 -0.86 4.94 3.14
N THR A 34 -1.99 5.44 3.65
CA THR A 34 -2.62 6.68 3.18
C THR A 34 -1.76 7.91 3.48
N THR A 35 -1.06 7.93 4.62
CA THR A 35 -0.15 9.03 4.99
C THR A 35 1.12 9.07 4.13
N HIS A 36 1.61 7.91 3.68
CA HIS A 36 2.87 7.80 2.91
C HIS A 36 2.65 7.60 1.41
N SER A 37 1.43 7.76 0.92
CA SER A 37 1.11 7.70 -0.50
C SER A 37 0.04 8.74 -0.85
N LYS A 38 -0.41 8.75 -2.09
CA LYS A 38 -1.44 9.67 -2.59
C LYS A 38 -2.78 8.97 -2.80
N ILE A 39 -2.94 7.77 -2.25
CA ILE A 39 -4.19 7.03 -2.36
C ILE A 39 -5.24 7.57 -1.38
N GLU A 40 -6.46 7.71 -1.87
CA GLU A 40 -7.61 8.00 -1.02
C GLU A 40 -7.92 6.80 -0.12
N GLU A 41 -8.17 7.06 1.16
CA GLU A 41 -8.46 6.02 2.16
C GLU A 41 -9.65 5.14 1.75
N GLU A 42 -10.72 5.76 1.24
CA GLU A 42 -11.89 5.04 0.74
C GLU A 42 -11.52 4.07 -0.38
N LYS A 43 -10.65 4.50 -1.32
CA LYS A 43 -10.20 3.64 -2.41
C LYS A 43 -9.32 2.51 -1.90
N PHE A 44 -8.46 2.76 -0.92
CA PHE A 44 -7.62 1.73 -0.33
C PHE A 44 -8.46 0.66 0.38
N LYS A 45 -9.47 1.09 1.16
CA LYS A 45 -10.45 0.19 1.81
C LYS A 45 -11.25 -0.60 0.76
N GLU A 46 -11.72 0.05 -0.30
CA GLU A 46 -12.42 -0.61 -1.41
C GLU A 46 -11.56 -1.75 -2.01
N LEU A 47 -10.30 -1.47 -2.34
CA LEU A 47 -9.37 -2.45 -2.90
C LEU A 47 -9.06 -3.59 -1.91
N MET A 48 -9.05 -3.30 -0.61
CA MET A 48 -8.80 -4.28 0.44
C MET A 48 -9.96 -5.26 0.61
N PHE A 49 -11.22 -4.80 0.52
CA PHE A 49 -12.40 -5.63 0.70
C PHE A 49 -13.01 -6.16 -0.60
N ALA A 50 -12.53 -5.70 -1.76
CA ALA A 50 -12.98 -6.18 -3.05
C ALA A 50 -12.79 -7.71 -3.19
N ARG A 51 -13.80 -8.37 -3.76
CA ARG A 51 -13.75 -9.76 -4.21
C ARG A 51 -13.63 -9.75 -5.73
N GLY A 52 -12.49 -10.17 -6.27
CA GLY A 52 -12.36 -10.24 -7.73
C GLY A 52 -11.02 -10.72 -8.30
N ASN A 53 -9.89 -10.38 -7.68
CA ASN A 53 -8.57 -10.55 -8.34
C ASN A 53 -7.65 -11.61 -7.71
N LEU A 54 -8.05 -12.18 -6.58
CA LEU A 54 -7.45 -13.39 -6.02
C LEU A 54 -8.48 -14.51 -6.16
N THR A 55 -8.11 -15.59 -6.85
CA THR A 55 -9.02 -16.63 -7.34
C THR A 55 -9.87 -17.30 -6.26
N ARG A 56 -9.56 -17.11 -4.97
CA ARG A 56 -10.35 -17.61 -3.83
C ARG A 56 -10.26 -16.70 -2.59
N ASP A 57 -9.83 -15.44 -2.75
CA ASP A 57 -9.45 -14.59 -1.61
C ASP A 57 -10.00 -13.16 -1.65
N ILE A 58 -10.25 -12.59 -0.47
CA ILE A 58 -10.57 -11.16 -0.29
C ILE A 58 -9.28 -10.36 -0.47
N GLY A 59 -9.34 -9.28 -1.24
CA GLY A 59 -8.20 -8.43 -1.56
C GLY A 59 -7.97 -8.30 -3.05
N THR A 60 -7.05 -7.42 -3.42
CA THR A 60 -6.81 -7.03 -4.81
C THR A 60 -5.35 -7.11 -5.19
N ASN A 61 -5.04 -7.79 -6.29
CA ASN A 61 -3.78 -7.61 -7.01
C ASN A 61 -3.85 -6.33 -7.83
N VAL A 62 -2.99 -5.38 -7.50
CA VAL A 62 -2.88 -4.08 -8.17
C VAL A 62 -1.70 -4.12 -9.14
N ILE A 63 -1.99 -3.91 -10.42
CA ILE A 63 -1.02 -3.85 -11.51
C ILE A 63 -0.33 -2.48 -11.49
N GLY A 64 0.91 -2.38 -11.96
CA GLY A 64 1.71 -1.14 -11.86
C GLY A 64 1.02 0.12 -12.41
N LYS A 65 0.29 0.03 -13.54
CA LYS A 65 -0.48 1.16 -14.08
C LYS A 65 -1.60 1.60 -13.14
N ASP A 66 -2.30 0.66 -12.52
CA ASP A 66 -3.34 0.93 -11.54
C ASP A 66 -2.75 1.47 -10.24
N ALA A 67 -1.58 0.98 -9.83
CA ALA A 67 -0.88 1.48 -8.64
C ALA A 67 -0.50 2.95 -8.78
N VAL A 68 -0.05 3.37 -9.98
CA VAL A 68 0.18 4.79 -10.29
C VAL A 68 -1.15 5.55 -10.30
N LYS A 69 -2.17 5.02 -10.98
CA LYS A 69 -3.49 5.66 -11.10
C LYS A 69 -4.15 5.90 -9.73
N TYR A 70 -4.04 4.95 -8.81
CA TYR A 70 -4.59 5.06 -7.46
C TYR A 70 -3.68 5.80 -6.50
N GLY A 71 -2.50 6.28 -6.92
CA GLY A 71 -1.60 7.05 -6.08
C GLY A 71 -0.80 6.23 -5.06
N LEU A 72 -0.71 4.91 -5.22
CA LEU A 72 0.13 4.05 -4.37
C LEU A 72 1.62 4.23 -4.64
N ILE A 73 1.99 4.58 -5.88
CA ILE A 73 3.36 4.85 -6.32
C ILE A 73 3.38 6.00 -7.32
N ASP A 74 4.52 6.70 -7.45
CA ASP A 74 4.64 7.86 -8.34
C ASP A 74 4.85 7.51 -9.83
N GLY A 75 5.26 6.28 -10.14
CA GLY A 75 5.54 5.88 -11.52
C GLY A 75 5.91 4.42 -11.71
N ILE A 76 5.96 3.99 -12.97
CA ILE A 76 6.49 2.70 -13.40
C ILE A 76 7.67 2.93 -14.34
N GLY A 77 8.67 2.06 -14.29
CA GLY A 77 9.86 2.17 -15.12
C GLY A 77 10.78 0.96 -14.95
N GLY A 78 11.87 0.96 -15.70
CA GLY A 78 12.95 -0.01 -15.55
C GLY A 78 14.07 0.51 -14.65
N VAL A 79 15.17 -0.22 -14.66
CA VAL A 79 16.35 0.12 -13.85
C VAL A 79 16.97 1.45 -14.30
N LYS A 80 16.92 1.76 -15.60
CA LYS A 80 17.47 3.01 -16.15
C LYS A 80 16.77 4.22 -15.52
N GLU A 81 15.44 4.25 -15.55
CA GLU A 81 14.62 5.32 -15.00
C GLU A 81 14.83 5.45 -13.48
N ALA A 82 14.98 4.33 -12.78
CA ALA A 82 15.30 4.32 -11.35
C ALA A 82 16.67 4.97 -11.05
N MET A 83 17.70 4.62 -11.82
CA MET A 83 19.05 5.20 -11.67
C MET A 83 19.06 6.69 -11.99
N GLU A 84 18.37 7.12 -13.05
CA GLU A 84 18.19 8.53 -13.38
C GLU A 84 17.54 9.29 -12.23
N LYS A 85 16.49 8.72 -11.62
CA LYS A 85 15.80 9.37 -10.50
C LYS A 85 16.69 9.50 -9.26
N VAL A 86 17.45 8.46 -8.92
CA VAL A 86 18.40 8.50 -7.79
C VAL A 86 19.46 9.59 -8.02
N ASN A 87 20.03 9.67 -9.22
CA ASN A 87 20.99 10.71 -9.57
C ASN A 87 20.38 12.12 -9.50
N GLU A 88 19.16 12.31 -10.00
CA GLU A 88 18.42 13.58 -9.90
C GLU A 88 18.25 14.01 -8.43
N LEU A 89 17.86 13.09 -7.56
CA LEU A 89 17.66 13.35 -6.13
C LEU A 89 18.98 13.65 -5.41
N MET A 90 20.07 12.96 -5.76
CA MET A 90 21.41 13.24 -5.23
C MET A 90 21.87 14.66 -5.59
N THR A 91 21.65 15.09 -6.84
CA THR A 91 22.00 16.45 -7.28
C THR A 91 21.14 17.50 -6.59
N LYS A 92 19.84 17.25 -6.40
CA LYS A 92 18.94 18.17 -5.67
C LYS A 92 19.30 18.29 -4.18
N SER A 93 19.77 17.22 -3.57
CA SER A 93 20.16 17.18 -2.14
C SER A 93 21.51 17.86 -1.88
N LYS A 94 22.46 17.77 -2.82
CA LYS A 94 23.77 18.44 -2.75
C LYS A 94 23.69 19.91 -3.17
N GLY A 95 22.78 20.68 -2.56
CA GLY A 95 22.49 22.08 -2.88
C GLY A 95 23.71 22.83 -3.45
N VAL A 96 23.53 23.35 -4.66
CA VAL A 96 24.42 24.26 -5.40
C VAL A 96 25.52 24.85 -4.50
N ILE A 97 26.73 24.30 -4.62
CA ILE A 97 27.94 25.04 -4.26
C ILE A 97 28.17 25.98 -5.44
N GLN A 98 27.58 27.17 -5.40
CA GLN A 98 28.02 28.32 -6.19
C GLN A 98 28.90 29.20 -5.31
#